data_AF-A0A956C0D2-F1
#
_entry.id   AF-A0A956C0D2-F1
#
_cell.length_a   1.000
_cell.length_b   1.000
_cell.length_c   1.000
_cell.angle_alpha   90.00
_cell.angle_beta   90.00
_cell.angle_gamma   90.00
#
_symmetry.space_group_name_H-M   'P 1'
#
loop_
_entity.id
_entity.type
_entity.pdbx_description
1 polymer ?
#
loop_
_entity_poly.entity_id
_entity_poly.type
_entity_poly.pdbx_seq_one_letter_code
_entity_poly.pdbx_strand_id
1 'polypeptide(L)'
;MKASRIYLVGLLLSFLMMSLGCSENVSPKISGTDGGTDASTDGGEKPDGAIPNLPADPFSYFLKPTDQLGFQDSPQAFQLTHDGALNTLAGELDFQLGPKRELLDQPIRTLKGGYQPVFLFHRYDRGVDYRFEAFAAPHALDPRENLVCFVRVTAVNVTNRTVETAFSATFRDRRDSTRHELKAPTWYRNRFMDAEAFDKSVVTAVEPPFVTKGTHLLMALGSSLGEAFDASAGSDPQVLWSFELEPGAEETFEFRIPYVPIERGRTAEVAKFMGLDHGETRDAVEKHWDTLLAAGTGFSIPEPKVEETSKTSLIYDLMARDIDETGKLFTQKVNEFQYDAFFPRDAAYFAYTYDLLGHHQIAEEVIEHFLLKDGGGSPTALRRIYPDDWGQS
;
A
#
# COMPACT_ATOMS: atom_id res chain seq x y z
N MET A 1 22.45 10.76 -48.33
CA MET A 1 22.77 12.07 -47.71
C MET A 1 21.51 12.93 -47.75
N LYS A 2 21.18 13.56 -46.60
CA LYS A 2 19.92 14.27 -46.24
C LYS A 2 18.76 13.32 -45.89
N ALA A 3 18.07 13.43 -44.75
CA ALA A 3 18.29 14.17 -43.52
C ALA A 3 17.48 13.48 -42.41
N SER A 4 18.11 13.26 -41.26
CA SER A 4 17.52 12.87 -39.99
C SER A 4 16.92 14.10 -39.30
N ARG A 5 15.74 13.94 -38.67
CA ARG A 5 15.31 14.51 -37.37
C ARG A 5 13.78 14.43 -37.27
N ILE A 6 13.29 14.32 -36.03
CA ILE A 6 11.89 14.15 -35.58
C ILE A 6 11.49 12.68 -35.33
N TYR A 7 12.06 12.10 -34.26
CA TYR A 7 11.40 11.07 -33.44
C TYR A 7 11.92 11.24 -32.00
N LEU A 8 11.45 12.29 -31.31
CA LEU A 8 11.69 12.49 -29.87
C LEU A 8 10.50 13.18 -29.18
N VAL A 9 9.28 12.91 -29.66
CA VAL A 9 8.02 13.40 -29.05
C VAL A 9 7.01 12.24 -28.84
N GLY A 10 7.32 11.03 -29.32
CA GLY A 10 6.43 9.86 -29.19
C GLY A 10 6.53 9.09 -27.87
N LEU A 11 7.47 9.41 -26.99
CA LEU A 11 7.72 8.64 -25.75
C LEU A 11 6.95 9.16 -24.52
N LEU A 12 6.36 10.37 -24.60
CA LEU A 12 5.69 11.03 -23.47
C LEU A 12 4.15 10.91 -23.50
N LEU A 13 3.56 10.36 -24.57
CA LEU A 13 2.10 10.21 -24.70
C LEU A 13 1.58 8.81 -24.34
N SER A 14 2.44 7.79 -24.26
CA SER A 14 2.00 6.44 -23.86
C SER A 14 1.77 6.29 -22.35
N PHE A 15 2.27 7.22 -21.54
CA PHE A 15 2.06 7.23 -20.09
C PHE A 15 0.73 7.88 -19.64
N LEU A 16 -0.03 8.49 -20.56
CA LEU A 16 -1.27 9.21 -20.23
C LEU A 16 -2.56 8.47 -20.67
N MET A 17 -2.45 7.31 -21.32
CA MET A 17 -3.60 6.64 -21.96
C MET A 17 -4.15 5.40 -21.23
N MET A 18 -3.64 5.05 -20.05
CA MET A 18 -4.20 3.97 -19.20
C MET A 18 -5.38 4.41 -18.29
N SER A 19 -5.96 5.60 -18.49
CA SER A 19 -7.02 6.15 -17.60
C SER A 19 -8.21 6.79 -18.35
N LEU A 20 -8.73 6.16 -19.41
CA LEU A 20 -9.96 6.65 -20.05
C LEU A 20 -11.00 5.56 -20.23
N GLY A 21 -12.04 5.63 -19.40
CA GLY A 21 -13.31 4.90 -19.50
C GLY A 21 -14.42 5.60 -18.70
N CYS A 22 -14.99 6.65 -19.30
CA CYS A 22 -16.28 7.35 -19.08
C CYS A 22 -16.86 7.48 -17.64
N SER A 23 -16.91 8.67 -17.01
CA SER A 23 -17.75 9.87 -17.28
C SER A 23 -19.26 9.68 -17.09
N GLU A 24 -19.81 10.24 -15.99
CA GLU A 24 -20.91 11.21 -16.06
C GLU A 24 -20.61 12.40 -15.13
N ASN A 25 -20.77 13.60 -15.70
CA ASN A 25 -20.35 14.89 -15.16
C ASN A 25 -21.36 15.48 -14.17
N VAL A 26 -20.91 15.85 -12.98
CA VAL A 26 -21.49 16.97 -12.21
C VAL A 26 -20.35 17.81 -11.65
N SER A 27 -20.07 18.94 -12.30
CA SER A 27 -19.16 19.97 -11.78
C SER A 27 -19.87 20.78 -10.69
N PRO A 28 -19.31 20.96 -9.47
CA PRO A 28 -19.81 21.96 -8.56
C PRO A 28 -19.31 23.34 -9.01
N LYS A 29 -20.25 24.27 -9.22
CA LYS A 29 -19.98 25.69 -9.44
C LYS A 29 -19.36 26.27 -8.17
N ILE A 30 -18.10 26.70 -8.23
CA ILE A 30 -17.54 27.65 -7.27
C ILE A 30 -17.82 29.05 -7.82
N SER A 31 -18.89 29.68 -7.34
CA SER A 31 -19.17 31.08 -7.61
C SER A 31 -18.39 31.95 -6.61
N GLY A 32 -17.38 32.65 -7.10
CA GLY A 32 -16.84 33.82 -6.44
C GLY A 32 -17.80 35.00 -6.61
N THR A 33 -18.09 35.69 -5.51
CA THR A 33 -18.61 37.06 -5.52
C THR A 33 -17.79 37.88 -4.54
N ASP A 34 -17.04 38.82 -5.10
CA ASP A 34 -16.44 39.95 -4.39
C ASP A 34 -17.54 40.89 -3.87
N GLY A 35 -17.27 41.49 -2.71
CA GLY A 35 -17.82 42.80 -2.35
C GLY A 35 -18.27 42.93 -0.89
N GLY A 36 -17.57 43.78 -0.12
CA GLY A 36 -18.19 44.53 0.96
C GLY A 36 -17.51 44.42 2.33
N THR A 37 -16.75 45.47 2.65
CA THR A 37 -16.27 45.90 3.96
C THR A 37 -17.28 45.75 5.10
N ASP A 38 -16.85 45.24 6.25
CA ASP A 38 -17.01 45.95 7.53
C ASP A 38 -16.15 45.36 8.65
N ALA A 39 -15.68 46.25 9.52
CA ALA A 39 -14.82 45.99 10.65
C ALA A 39 -15.58 45.29 11.78
N SER A 40 -15.06 44.15 12.24
CA SER A 40 -15.21 43.76 13.65
C SER A 40 -13.92 43.13 14.14
N THR A 41 -13.42 43.71 15.23
CA THR A 41 -12.36 43.18 16.07
C THR A 41 -12.90 41.96 16.81
N ASP A 42 -12.51 40.77 16.39
CA ASP A 42 -12.56 39.59 17.25
C ASP A 42 -11.18 38.94 17.30
N GLY A 43 -10.69 38.74 18.53
CA GLY A 43 -9.35 38.30 18.86
C GLY A 43 -9.17 36.82 18.61
N GLY A 44 -9.16 36.42 17.35
CA GLY A 44 -8.71 35.10 16.91
C GLY A 44 -7.21 34.96 17.15
N GLU A 45 -6.86 34.43 18.32
CA GLU A 45 -5.53 33.93 18.65
C GLU A 45 -5.06 33.01 17.50
N LYS A 46 -4.03 33.44 16.77
CA LYS A 46 -3.34 32.55 15.82
C LYS A 46 -2.81 31.36 16.63
N PRO A 47 -3.01 30.11 16.20
CA PRO A 47 -2.39 28.98 16.89
C PRO A 47 -0.87 29.15 16.83
N ASP A 48 -0.27 29.33 18.00
CA ASP A 48 1.16 29.58 18.22
C ASP A 48 2.01 28.29 18.11
N GLY A 49 1.47 27.27 17.43
CA GLY A 49 2.18 26.05 17.06
C GLY A 49 2.30 26.02 15.56
N ALA A 50 3.46 26.43 15.03
CA ALA A 50 3.79 26.19 13.63
C ALA A 50 3.58 24.69 13.35
N ILE A 51 2.66 24.36 12.44
CA ILE A 51 2.56 23.01 11.90
C ILE A 51 3.96 22.67 11.39
N PRO A 52 4.60 21.57 11.84
CA PRO A 52 5.91 21.18 11.37
C PRO A 52 5.91 21.18 9.84
N ASN A 53 6.97 21.70 9.22
CA ASN A 53 7.15 21.67 7.76
C ASN A 53 6.81 20.27 7.25
N LEU A 54 5.64 20.14 6.61
CA LEU A 54 5.24 18.89 6.01
C LEU A 54 6.21 18.60 4.87
N PRO A 55 6.79 17.38 4.81
CA PRO A 55 7.78 17.06 3.81
C PRO A 55 7.13 17.02 2.43
N ALA A 56 7.75 17.69 1.45
CA ALA A 56 7.56 17.57 0.00
C ALA A 56 6.14 17.74 -0.59
N ASP A 57 6.08 18.10 -1.86
CA ASP A 57 4.83 18.12 -2.62
C ASP A 57 4.11 16.76 -2.56
N PRO A 58 2.77 16.74 -2.58
CA PRO A 58 2.01 15.49 -2.50
C PRO A 58 2.45 14.51 -3.58
N PHE A 59 2.53 13.22 -3.22
CA PHE A 59 2.87 12.16 -4.17
C PHE A 59 1.77 12.03 -5.24
N SER A 60 0.52 11.91 -4.79
CA SER A 60 -0.66 11.70 -5.63
C SER A 60 -1.59 12.92 -5.61
N TYR A 61 -2.18 13.22 -6.77
CA TYR A 61 -3.17 14.29 -6.95
C TYR A 61 -4.59 13.75 -7.21
N PHE A 62 -4.77 12.43 -7.17
CA PHE A 62 -6.09 11.84 -7.37
C PHE A 62 -6.98 12.11 -6.15
N LEU A 63 -8.29 12.30 -6.40
CA LEU A 63 -9.26 12.55 -5.33
C LEU A 63 -9.47 11.32 -4.42
N LYS A 64 -9.37 10.12 -5.00
CA LYS A 64 -9.54 8.83 -4.30
C LYS A 64 -8.43 7.86 -4.72
N PRO A 65 -7.18 8.10 -4.34
CA PRO A 65 -6.08 7.24 -4.73
C PRO A 65 -6.22 5.86 -4.08
N THR A 66 -5.69 4.86 -4.77
CA THR A 66 -5.45 3.53 -4.22
C THR A 66 -4.01 3.20 -4.53
N ASP A 67 -3.26 2.86 -3.48
CA ASP A 67 -1.84 2.55 -3.59
C ASP A 67 -1.58 1.09 -3.24
N GLN A 68 -0.54 0.52 -3.85
CA GLN A 68 -0.08 -0.83 -3.58
C GLN A 68 1.03 -0.82 -2.54
N LEU A 69 0.83 -1.56 -1.44
CA LEU A 69 1.90 -1.91 -0.51
C LEU A 69 2.32 -3.35 -0.78
N GLY A 70 3.29 -3.50 -1.67
CA GLY A 70 3.82 -4.80 -2.10
C GLY A 70 5.31 -4.94 -1.83
N PHE A 71 5.87 -6.04 -2.30
CA PHE A 71 7.31 -6.25 -2.39
C PHE A 71 7.62 -6.95 -3.71
N GLN A 72 8.83 -6.76 -4.23
CA GLN A 72 9.25 -7.39 -5.48
C GLN A 72 9.01 -8.90 -5.42
N ASP A 73 8.43 -9.47 -6.47
CA ASP A 73 8.21 -10.91 -6.66
C ASP A 73 7.22 -11.56 -5.68
N SER A 74 6.71 -10.82 -4.69
CA SER A 74 5.69 -11.33 -3.80
C SER A 74 4.39 -11.58 -4.57
N PRO A 75 3.72 -12.74 -4.38
CA PRO A 75 2.57 -13.10 -5.21
C PRO A 75 1.35 -12.17 -5.14
N GLN A 76 1.37 -11.19 -4.24
CA GLN A 76 0.26 -10.35 -3.81
C GLN A 76 0.75 -9.04 -3.18
N ALA A 77 -0.15 -8.07 -3.03
CA ALA A 77 0.09 -6.84 -2.29
C ALA A 77 -1.15 -6.31 -1.57
N PHE A 78 -0.95 -5.54 -0.51
CA PHE A 78 -2.04 -4.87 0.20
C PHE A 78 -2.51 -3.64 -0.55
N GLN A 79 -3.79 -3.31 -0.38
CA GLN A 79 -4.36 -2.05 -0.85
C GLN A 79 -4.36 -1.03 0.30
N LEU A 80 -3.67 0.10 0.10
CA LEU A 80 -3.81 1.30 0.92
C LEU A 80 -4.84 2.22 0.27
N THR A 81 -6.04 2.25 0.84
CA THR A 81 -7.24 2.87 0.26
C THR A 81 -7.26 4.37 0.49
N HIS A 82 -7.96 5.18 -0.33
CA HIS A 82 -7.95 6.65 -0.21
C HIS A 82 -8.20 7.24 1.19
N ASP A 83 -9.03 6.58 2.00
CA ASP A 83 -9.35 6.96 3.38
C ASP A 83 -8.28 6.51 4.40
N GLY A 84 -7.20 5.87 3.95
CA GLY A 84 -6.07 5.44 4.77
C GLY A 84 -6.27 4.09 5.45
N ALA A 85 -7.31 3.34 5.07
CA ALA A 85 -7.52 1.97 5.51
C ALA A 85 -6.59 1.00 4.76
N LEU A 86 -6.32 -0.14 5.40
CA LEU A 86 -5.57 -1.23 4.80
C LEU A 86 -6.50 -2.38 4.49
N ASN A 87 -6.72 -2.63 3.20
CA ASN A 87 -7.47 -3.78 2.72
C ASN A 87 -6.52 -4.97 2.51
N THR A 88 -6.93 -6.13 3.01
CA THR A 88 -6.17 -7.39 3.04
C THR A 88 -7.01 -8.52 2.44
N LEU A 89 -6.44 -9.73 2.30
CA LEU A 89 -7.21 -10.92 1.91
C LEU A 89 -8.36 -11.24 2.90
N ALA A 90 -8.22 -10.84 4.16
CA ALA A 90 -9.04 -11.31 5.28
C ALA A 90 -10.06 -10.28 5.80
N GLY A 91 -9.95 -9.03 5.37
CA GLY A 91 -10.70 -7.90 5.88
C GLY A 91 -9.89 -6.60 5.80
N GLU A 92 -10.37 -5.58 6.50
CA GLU A 92 -9.86 -4.22 6.44
C GLU A 92 -9.49 -3.71 7.83
N LEU A 93 -8.34 -3.04 7.95
CA LEU A 93 -7.94 -2.30 9.13
C LEU A 93 -8.20 -0.81 8.92
N ASP A 94 -9.11 -0.27 9.72
CA ASP A 94 -9.47 1.14 9.76
C ASP A 94 -8.89 1.83 11.00
N PHE A 95 -8.57 3.12 10.85
CA PHE A 95 -8.07 3.95 11.95
C PHE A 95 -9.07 5.05 12.29
N GLN A 96 -9.23 5.34 13.59
CA GLN A 96 -10.03 6.46 14.06
C GLN A 96 -9.24 7.31 15.05
N LEU A 97 -9.42 8.63 14.97
CA LEU A 97 -8.60 9.61 15.65
C LEU A 97 -9.42 10.49 16.59
N GLY A 98 -8.77 10.93 17.66
CA GLY A 98 -9.29 11.88 18.62
C GLY A 98 -10.38 11.32 19.54
N PRO A 99 -10.81 12.11 20.55
CA PRO A 99 -11.84 11.68 21.51
C PRO A 99 -13.18 11.32 20.86
N LYS A 100 -13.46 11.86 19.68
CA LYS A 100 -14.68 11.57 18.91
C LYS A 100 -14.58 10.30 18.06
N ARG A 101 -13.38 9.72 17.91
CA ARG A 101 -13.09 8.57 17.05
C ARG A 101 -13.56 8.83 15.61
N GLU A 102 -13.15 9.97 15.06
CA GLU A 102 -13.41 10.29 13.66
C GLU A 102 -12.61 9.34 12.77
N LEU A 103 -13.25 8.73 11.77
CA LEU A 103 -12.56 7.85 10.82
C LEU A 103 -11.46 8.65 10.10
N LEU A 104 -10.31 8.02 9.90
CA LEU A 104 -9.27 8.58 9.06
C LEU A 104 -9.82 8.83 7.64
N ASP A 105 -9.49 9.98 7.07
CA ASP A 105 -9.77 10.33 5.67
C ASP A 105 -8.60 11.20 5.18
N GLN A 106 -7.63 10.55 4.55
CA GLN A 106 -6.36 11.16 4.18
C GLN A 106 -5.89 10.71 2.78
N PRO A 107 -6.46 11.30 1.71
CA PRO A 107 -6.11 10.94 0.33
C PRO A 107 -4.71 11.45 -0.06
N ILE A 108 -4.25 12.53 0.57
CA ILE A 108 -2.95 13.13 0.27
C ILE A 108 -1.86 12.43 1.08
N ARG A 109 -0.87 11.90 0.35
CA ARG A 109 0.26 11.13 0.87
C ARG A 109 1.55 11.68 0.31
N THR A 110 2.62 11.45 1.04
CA THR A 110 4.00 11.65 0.58
C THR A 110 4.74 10.33 0.69
N LEU A 111 5.94 10.27 0.12
CA LEU A 111 6.77 9.09 0.12
C LEU A 111 8.08 9.42 0.82
N LYS A 112 8.54 8.51 1.68
CA LYS A 112 9.85 8.65 2.32
C LYS A 112 10.93 8.57 1.25
N GLY A 113 11.83 9.55 1.20
CA GLY A 113 12.84 9.63 0.13
C GLY A 113 12.29 10.05 -1.24
N GLY A 114 10.99 10.39 -1.35
CA GLY A 114 10.36 10.88 -2.57
C GLY A 114 9.76 9.79 -3.48
N TYR A 115 10.08 8.52 -3.25
CA TYR A 115 9.58 7.38 -4.04
C TYR A 115 9.17 6.20 -3.15
N GLN A 116 8.49 5.22 -3.73
CA GLN A 116 8.04 4.02 -3.02
C GLN A 116 9.23 3.24 -2.39
N PRO A 117 9.01 2.41 -1.35
CA PRO A 117 7.73 1.81 -0.95
C PRO A 117 7.14 2.32 0.36
N VAL A 118 7.74 3.33 0.99
CA VAL A 118 7.32 3.80 2.32
C VAL A 118 6.41 5.01 2.19
N PHE A 119 5.13 4.79 2.49
CA PHE A 119 4.11 5.82 2.49
C PHE A 119 4.10 6.58 3.80
N LEU A 120 3.99 7.90 3.68
CA LEU A 120 3.86 8.82 4.79
C LEU A 120 2.58 9.63 4.61
N PHE A 121 1.80 9.75 5.67
CA PHE A 121 0.68 10.67 5.72
C PHE A 121 0.40 11.04 7.17
N HIS A 122 -0.38 12.08 7.37
CA HIS A 122 -0.67 12.54 8.72
C HIS A 122 -2.03 13.22 8.77
N ARG A 123 -2.60 13.30 9.97
CA ARG A 123 -3.88 13.96 10.22
C ARG A 123 -3.84 14.67 11.55
N TYR A 124 -4.25 15.93 11.54
CA TYR A 124 -4.38 16.73 12.76
C TYR A 124 -5.78 16.58 13.36
N ASP A 125 -5.85 16.35 14.67
CA ASP A 125 -7.07 16.48 15.47
C ASP A 125 -6.76 17.21 16.79
N ARG A 126 -7.40 18.36 17.00
CA ARG A 126 -7.49 19.07 18.30
C ARG A 126 -6.17 19.30 19.06
N GLY A 127 -5.06 19.47 18.36
CA GLY A 127 -3.74 19.72 18.97
C GLY A 127 -2.80 18.53 18.88
N VAL A 128 -3.26 17.40 18.35
CA VAL A 128 -2.48 16.19 18.13
C VAL A 128 -2.28 15.97 16.63
N ASP A 129 -1.03 15.83 16.22
CA ASP A 129 -0.62 15.44 14.87
C ASP A 129 -0.39 13.93 14.85
N TYR A 130 -1.28 13.19 14.18
CA TYR A 130 -1.18 11.74 14.02
C TYR A 130 -0.42 11.44 12.73
N ARG A 131 0.80 10.91 12.84
CA ARG A 131 1.68 10.60 11.71
C ARG A 131 1.70 9.12 11.45
N PHE A 132 1.54 8.73 10.19
CA PHE A 132 1.50 7.35 9.73
C PHE A 132 2.71 7.07 8.84
N GLU A 133 3.38 5.94 9.10
CA GLU A 133 4.39 5.33 8.23
C GLU A 133 3.88 3.93 7.87
N ALA A 134 3.75 3.62 6.58
CA ALA A 134 3.24 2.34 6.10
C ALA A 134 4.09 1.77 4.96
N PHE A 135 4.41 0.48 5.02
CA PHE A 135 5.13 -0.26 3.98
C PHE A 135 4.85 -1.76 4.12
N ALA A 136 5.25 -2.58 3.15
CA ALA A 136 5.12 -4.02 3.22
C ALA A 136 6.42 -4.74 2.88
N ALA A 137 6.66 -5.88 3.52
CA ALA A 137 7.80 -6.75 3.24
C ALA A 137 7.55 -8.17 3.73
N PRO A 138 8.09 -9.18 3.02
CA PRO A 138 8.11 -10.54 3.53
C PRO A 138 9.31 -10.75 4.47
N HIS A 139 9.23 -11.78 5.30
CA HIS A 139 10.33 -12.14 6.20
C HIS A 139 11.63 -12.40 5.43
N ALA A 140 12.73 -11.81 5.90
CA ALA A 140 14.05 -11.87 5.27
C ALA A 140 14.08 -11.44 3.79
N LEU A 141 13.08 -10.66 3.35
CA LEU A 141 12.92 -10.23 1.96
C LEU A 141 12.77 -11.39 0.95
N ASP A 142 12.39 -12.60 1.41
CA ASP A 142 12.07 -13.71 0.51
C ASP A 142 10.62 -13.59 0.04
N PRO A 143 10.36 -13.35 -1.26
CA PRO A 143 9.02 -13.14 -1.80
C PRO A 143 8.05 -14.31 -1.59
N ARG A 144 8.55 -15.51 -1.28
CA ARG A 144 7.75 -16.71 -1.02
C ARG A 144 7.29 -16.82 0.44
N GLU A 145 7.82 -15.99 1.33
CA GLU A 145 7.32 -15.83 2.69
C GLU A 145 6.07 -14.94 2.70
N ASN A 146 5.32 -14.95 3.80
CA ASN A 146 4.10 -14.17 3.91
C ASN A 146 4.45 -12.67 3.86
N LEU A 147 3.82 -11.92 2.97
CA LEU A 147 3.97 -10.48 2.91
C LEU A 147 3.31 -9.90 4.17
N VAL A 148 4.04 -9.03 4.87
CA VAL A 148 3.55 -8.36 6.08
C VAL A 148 3.49 -6.87 5.83
N CYS A 149 2.33 -6.28 6.06
CA CYS A 149 2.17 -4.83 6.11
C CYS A 149 2.53 -4.34 7.51
N PHE A 150 3.34 -3.30 7.56
CA PHE A 150 3.73 -2.59 8.78
C PHE A 150 3.06 -1.22 8.77
N VAL A 151 2.46 -0.86 9.91
CA VAL A 151 1.98 0.50 10.15
C VAL A 151 2.50 0.98 11.48
N ARG A 152 3.15 2.13 11.48
CA ARG A 152 3.45 2.89 12.70
C ARG A 152 2.63 4.17 12.71
N VAL A 153 1.96 4.42 13.82
CA VAL A 153 1.23 5.66 14.08
C VAL A 153 1.87 6.36 15.26
N THR A 154 2.33 7.59 15.07
CA THR A 154 2.87 8.43 16.15
C THR A 154 1.96 9.63 16.36
N ALA A 155 1.33 9.70 17.53
CA ALA A 155 0.50 10.82 17.96
C ALA A 155 1.38 11.84 18.71
N VAL A 156 1.49 13.07 18.20
CA VAL A 156 2.35 14.11 18.79
C VAL A 156 1.50 15.30 19.24
N ASN A 157 1.61 15.71 20.50
CA ASN A 157 0.98 16.96 20.95
C ASN A 157 1.81 18.16 20.47
N VAL A 158 1.26 18.92 19.53
CA VAL A 158 1.90 20.11 18.93
C VAL A 158 1.50 21.42 19.62
N THR A 159 0.83 21.34 20.77
CA THR A 159 0.38 22.50 21.55
C THR A 159 1.27 22.73 22.78
N ASN A 160 1.02 23.82 23.49
CA ASN A 160 1.71 24.19 24.74
C ASN A 160 0.94 23.77 26.01
N ARG A 161 -0.10 22.93 25.89
CA ARG A 161 -0.89 22.40 27.02
C ARG A 161 -1.06 20.90 26.90
N THR A 162 -1.35 20.22 28.01
CA THR A 162 -1.75 18.82 28.00
C THR A 162 -3.03 18.63 27.18
N VAL A 163 -3.08 17.59 26.36
CA VAL A 163 -4.22 17.25 25.51
C VAL A 163 -4.68 15.83 25.81
N GLU A 164 -5.95 15.69 26.21
CA GLU A 164 -6.65 14.41 26.23
C GLU A 164 -7.02 14.01 24.79
N THR A 165 -6.71 12.78 24.40
CA THR A 165 -6.98 12.28 23.06
C THR A 165 -7.24 10.78 23.04
N ALA A 166 -7.56 10.26 21.87
CA ALA A 166 -7.74 8.82 21.68
C ALA A 166 -7.33 8.38 20.27
N PHE A 167 -6.94 7.13 20.16
CA PHE A 167 -6.65 6.46 18.91
C PHE A 167 -7.31 5.10 18.91
N SER A 168 -7.81 4.63 17.78
CA SER A 168 -8.31 3.26 17.68
C SER A 168 -8.05 2.64 16.33
N ALA A 169 -7.90 1.32 16.35
CA ALA A 169 -7.75 0.49 15.18
C ALA A 169 -8.88 -0.55 15.19
N THR A 170 -9.61 -0.67 14.09
CA THR A 170 -10.78 -1.55 13.95
C THR A 170 -10.58 -2.46 12.77
N PHE A 171 -10.65 -3.77 12.99
CA PHE A 171 -10.59 -4.75 11.90
C PHE A 171 -12.01 -5.17 11.50
N ARG A 172 -12.39 -5.05 10.23
CA ARG A 172 -13.78 -5.30 9.78
C ARG A 172 -13.85 -5.92 8.39
N ASP A 173 -14.98 -6.53 8.06
CA ASP A 173 -15.27 -7.00 6.68
C ASP A 173 -16.00 -5.88 5.93
N ARG A 174 -15.26 -4.87 5.45
CA ARG A 174 -15.82 -3.77 4.67
C ARG A 174 -15.75 -4.11 3.19
N ARG A 175 -16.91 -4.20 2.55
CA ARG A 175 -17.04 -4.39 1.10
C ARG A 175 -17.79 -3.21 0.50
N ASP A 176 -17.05 -2.27 -0.06
CA ASP A 176 -17.60 -1.23 -0.92
C ASP A 176 -16.86 -1.15 -2.25
N SER A 177 -17.37 -0.34 -3.18
CA SER A 177 -16.85 -0.26 -4.55
C SER A 177 -15.43 0.32 -4.67
N THR A 178 -14.86 0.84 -3.58
CA THR A 178 -13.48 1.35 -3.56
C THR A 178 -12.48 0.29 -3.10
N ARG A 179 -12.94 -0.89 -2.70
CA ARG A 179 -12.10 -2.00 -2.23
C ARG A 179 -11.97 -3.06 -3.31
N HIS A 180 -10.74 -3.47 -3.60
CA HIS A 180 -10.48 -4.58 -4.50
C HIS A 180 -10.70 -5.91 -3.79
N GLU A 181 -11.27 -6.88 -4.51
CA GLU A 181 -11.30 -8.27 -4.06
C GLU A 181 -9.88 -8.84 -4.19
N LEU A 182 -9.17 -8.87 -3.06
CA LEU A 182 -7.82 -9.39 -2.98
C LEU A 182 -7.83 -10.93 -3.00
N LYS A 183 -6.84 -11.54 -3.66
CA LYS A 183 -6.76 -12.99 -3.90
C LYS A 183 -5.40 -13.51 -3.47
N ALA A 184 -5.19 -14.82 -3.55
CA ALA A 184 -3.86 -15.39 -3.39
C ALA A 184 -3.80 -16.70 -4.16
N PRO A 185 -2.65 -17.04 -4.78
CA PRO A 185 -2.43 -18.37 -5.31
C PRO A 185 -2.64 -19.44 -4.23
N THR A 186 -3.20 -20.58 -4.62
CA THR A 186 -3.53 -21.67 -3.67
C THR A 186 -2.33 -22.14 -2.87
N TRP A 187 -1.15 -22.26 -3.50
CA TRP A 187 0.08 -22.67 -2.82
C TRP A 187 0.46 -21.68 -1.70
N TYR A 188 0.32 -20.38 -1.97
CA TYR A 188 0.66 -19.31 -1.04
C TYR A 188 -0.34 -19.27 0.12
N ARG A 189 -1.65 -19.33 -0.17
CA ARG A 189 -2.72 -19.37 0.84
C ARG A 189 -2.55 -20.60 1.76
N ASN A 190 -2.38 -21.79 1.19
CA ASN A 190 -2.29 -23.05 1.93
C ASN A 190 -1.00 -23.18 2.74
N ARG A 191 0.02 -22.36 2.47
CA ARG A 191 1.26 -22.32 3.24
C ARG A 191 1.13 -21.62 4.60
N PHE A 192 0.19 -20.69 4.75
CA PHE A 192 0.03 -19.93 6.01
C PHE A 192 -1.31 -20.21 6.70
N MET A 193 -2.32 -20.65 5.96
CA MET A 193 -3.70 -20.74 6.45
C MET A 193 -4.31 -22.11 6.17
N ASP A 194 -5.04 -22.66 7.15
CA ASP A 194 -6.15 -23.58 6.87
C ASP A 194 -7.36 -22.78 6.38
N ALA A 195 -7.60 -22.80 5.06
CA ALA A 195 -8.67 -22.07 4.40
C ALA A 195 -10.07 -22.48 4.87
N GLU A 196 -10.29 -23.79 5.08
CA GLU A 196 -11.60 -24.32 5.44
C GLU A 196 -11.96 -23.93 6.88
N ALA A 197 -11.00 -24.03 7.81
CA ALA A 197 -11.18 -23.59 9.19
C ALA A 197 -11.37 -22.06 9.28
N PHE A 198 -10.66 -21.28 8.47
CA PHE A 198 -10.80 -19.83 8.42
C PHE A 198 -12.21 -19.40 7.95
N ASP A 199 -12.72 -20.01 6.88
CA ASP A 199 -14.00 -19.67 6.28
C ASP A 199 -15.19 -20.05 7.18
N LYS A 200 -15.04 -21.09 8.02
CA LYS A 200 -16.02 -21.49 9.04
C LYS A 200 -16.01 -20.64 10.31
N SER A 201 -14.97 -19.84 10.52
CA SER A 201 -14.82 -19.04 11.72
C SER A 201 -15.66 -17.76 11.62
N VAL A 202 -16.50 -17.53 12.63
CA VAL A 202 -17.38 -16.33 12.71
C VAL A 202 -16.99 -15.38 13.84
N VAL A 203 -16.04 -15.78 14.69
CA VAL A 203 -15.60 -15.00 15.84
C VAL A 203 -14.27 -14.36 15.50
N THR A 204 -14.25 -13.03 15.52
CA THR A 204 -13.00 -12.27 15.58
C THR A 204 -12.81 -11.77 17.00
N ALA A 205 -11.68 -12.09 17.61
CA ALA A 205 -11.37 -11.75 19.00
C ALA A 205 -10.14 -10.86 19.06
N VAL A 206 -10.11 -9.96 20.03
CA VAL A 206 -8.89 -9.22 20.38
C VAL A 206 -8.29 -9.94 21.58
N GLU A 207 -7.21 -10.67 21.35
CA GLU A 207 -6.44 -11.40 22.36
C GLU A 207 -5.04 -10.74 22.45
N PRO A 208 -4.87 -9.58 23.12
CA PRO A 208 -3.63 -8.83 23.06
C PRO A 208 -2.40 -9.71 23.37
N PRO A 209 -1.34 -9.65 22.55
CA PRO A 209 -1.07 -8.64 21.53
C PRO A 209 -1.66 -8.95 20.13
N PHE A 210 -2.69 -9.78 20.01
CA PHE A 210 -3.22 -10.26 18.73
C PHE A 210 -4.66 -9.87 18.46
N VAL A 211 -4.98 -9.80 17.17
CA VAL A 211 -6.35 -9.95 16.68
C VAL A 211 -6.43 -11.27 15.93
N THR A 212 -7.44 -12.10 16.25
CA THR A 212 -7.58 -13.44 15.69
C THR A 212 -8.98 -13.67 15.12
N LYS A 213 -9.08 -14.52 14.10
CA LYS A 213 -10.34 -15.11 13.65
C LYS A 213 -10.24 -16.62 13.80
N GLY A 214 -10.98 -17.18 14.76
CA GLY A 214 -10.85 -18.58 15.15
C GLY A 214 -9.41 -18.94 15.58
N THR A 215 -8.73 -19.80 14.81
CA THR A 215 -7.34 -20.21 15.10
C THR A 215 -6.31 -19.40 14.32
N HIS A 216 -6.71 -18.37 13.57
CA HIS A 216 -5.81 -17.63 12.68
C HIS A 216 -5.50 -16.23 13.20
N LEU A 217 -4.23 -15.86 13.16
CA LEU A 217 -3.76 -14.50 13.44
C LEU A 217 -4.08 -13.59 12.24
N LEU A 218 -4.78 -12.50 12.52
CA LEU A 218 -5.08 -11.44 11.55
C LEU A 218 -4.12 -10.26 11.66
N MET A 219 -3.62 -9.99 12.87
CA MET A 219 -2.76 -8.85 13.15
C MET A 219 -2.04 -9.04 14.49
N ALA A 220 -0.85 -8.47 14.61
CA ALA A 220 -0.15 -8.26 15.87
C ALA A 220 -0.04 -6.76 16.18
N LEU A 221 -0.25 -6.43 17.45
CA LEU A 221 -0.12 -5.11 18.04
C LEU A 221 1.27 -4.97 18.67
N GLY A 222 1.83 -3.76 18.64
CA GLY A 222 3.04 -3.39 19.36
C GLY A 222 2.88 -3.38 20.89
N SER A 223 3.89 -2.90 21.60
CA SER A 223 3.98 -2.94 23.07
C SER A 223 2.98 -2.05 23.81
N SER A 224 2.37 -1.07 23.14
CA SER A 224 1.32 -0.22 23.71
C SER A 224 -0.01 -0.99 23.73
N LEU A 225 -0.33 -1.65 24.85
CA LEU A 225 -1.60 -2.37 24.98
C LEU A 225 -2.73 -1.39 25.29
N GLY A 226 -3.66 -1.26 24.35
CA GLY A 226 -4.88 -0.48 24.52
C GLY A 226 -5.98 -1.27 25.23
N GLU A 227 -7.10 -0.62 25.49
CA GLU A 227 -8.32 -1.31 25.88
C GLU A 227 -8.86 -2.08 24.68
N ALA A 228 -8.89 -3.40 24.81
CA ALA A 228 -9.43 -4.31 23.81
C ALA A 228 -10.95 -4.39 23.94
N PHE A 229 -11.65 -4.16 22.83
CA PHE A 229 -13.08 -4.35 22.72
C PHE A 229 -13.35 -5.54 21.80
N ASP A 230 -13.73 -6.67 22.40
CA ASP A 230 -14.11 -7.85 21.65
C ASP A 230 -15.37 -7.61 20.81
N ALA A 231 -15.40 -8.28 19.66
CA ALA A 231 -16.60 -8.39 18.86
C ALA A 231 -17.67 -9.18 19.66
N SER A 232 -18.52 -8.48 20.41
CA SER A 232 -19.85 -9.01 20.71
C SER A 232 -20.60 -9.25 19.39
N ALA A 233 -21.52 -10.21 19.34
CA ALA A 233 -22.28 -10.52 18.12
C ALA A 233 -22.88 -9.23 17.49
N GLY A 234 -22.28 -8.75 16.41
CA GLY A 234 -22.70 -7.54 15.67
C GLY A 234 -21.78 -6.32 15.75
N SER A 235 -20.64 -6.36 16.47
CA SER A 235 -19.64 -5.27 16.48
C SER A 235 -18.30 -5.71 15.90
N ASP A 236 -17.66 -4.86 15.09
CA ASP A 236 -16.30 -5.12 14.58
C ASP A 236 -15.27 -5.09 15.72
N PRO A 237 -14.30 -6.01 15.77
CA PRO A 237 -13.23 -6.01 16.77
C PRO A 237 -12.42 -4.70 16.71
N GLN A 238 -12.22 -4.09 17.87
CA GLN A 238 -11.56 -2.80 18.00
C GLN A 238 -10.55 -2.80 19.16
N VAL A 239 -9.45 -2.09 18.96
CA VAL A 239 -8.55 -1.69 20.05
C VAL A 239 -8.59 -0.18 20.16
N LEU A 240 -8.79 0.32 21.38
CA LEU A 240 -8.88 1.75 21.69
C LEU A 240 -7.83 2.12 22.72
N TRP A 241 -7.12 3.20 22.46
CA TRP A 241 -6.22 3.86 23.39
C TRP A 241 -6.82 5.22 23.73
N SER A 242 -7.06 5.47 25.02
CA SER A 242 -7.39 6.80 25.53
C SER A 242 -6.24 7.26 26.42
N PHE A 243 -5.68 8.44 26.16
CA PHE A 243 -4.44 8.87 26.77
C PHE A 243 -4.33 10.40 26.80
N GLU A 244 -3.42 10.89 27.63
CA GLU A 244 -3.04 12.30 27.73
C GLU A 244 -1.64 12.49 27.18
N LEU A 245 -1.42 13.57 26.43
CA LEU A 245 -0.10 13.97 25.96
C LEU A 245 0.26 15.32 26.56
N GLU A 246 1.36 15.39 27.29
CA GLU A 246 2.00 16.65 27.68
C GLU A 246 2.49 17.45 26.45
N PRO A 247 2.77 18.76 26.56
CA PRO A 247 3.29 19.56 25.45
C PRO A 247 4.53 18.93 24.81
N GLY A 248 4.48 18.66 23.51
CA GLY A 248 5.56 18.02 22.76
C GLY A 248 5.75 16.51 23.01
N ALA A 249 4.95 15.90 23.89
CA ALA A 249 4.98 14.46 24.11
C ALA A 249 4.41 13.70 22.93
N GLU A 250 4.84 12.45 22.79
CA GLU A 250 4.40 11.54 21.74
C GLU A 250 4.05 10.17 22.30
N GLU A 251 3.08 9.51 21.64
CA GLU A 251 2.73 8.11 21.86
C GLU A 251 2.79 7.38 20.51
N THR A 252 3.31 6.15 20.49
CA THR A 252 3.49 5.37 19.26
C THR A 252 2.79 4.02 19.31
N PHE A 253 2.07 3.70 18.24
CA PHE A 253 1.34 2.46 18.03
C PHE A 253 1.90 1.75 16.81
N GLU A 254 2.10 0.44 16.90
CA GLU A 254 2.61 -0.37 15.80
C GLU A 254 1.70 -1.55 15.50
N PHE A 255 1.55 -1.82 14.20
CA PHE A 255 0.72 -2.89 13.67
C PHE A 255 1.52 -3.70 12.66
N ARG A 256 1.38 -5.02 12.74
CA ARG A 256 1.86 -5.97 11.74
C ARG A 256 0.69 -6.79 11.25
N ILE A 257 0.44 -6.78 9.95
CA ILE A 257 -0.69 -7.46 9.32
C ILE A 257 -0.14 -8.41 8.27
N PRO A 258 -0.26 -9.74 8.43
CA PRO A 258 0.10 -10.68 7.39
C PRO A 258 -0.93 -10.64 6.26
N TYR A 259 -0.49 -10.82 5.02
CA TYR A 259 -1.37 -10.79 3.86
C TYR A 259 -2.33 -11.97 3.89
N VAL A 260 -1.77 -13.16 4.13
CA VAL A 260 -2.54 -14.36 4.43
C VAL A 260 -2.61 -14.55 5.95
N PRO A 261 -3.79 -14.69 6.58
CA PRO A 261 -3.89 -15.01 8.00
C PRO A 261 -3.06 -16.24 8.39
N ILE A 262 -2.37 -16.18 9.52
CA ILE A 262 -1.46 -17.25 9.94
C ILE A 262 -2.18 -18.16 10.91
N GLU A 263 -2.39 -19.42 10.53
CA GLU A 263 -2.91 -20.44 11.43
C GLU A 263 -1.95 -20.61 12.63
N ARG A 264 -2.44 -20.44 13.85
CA ARG A 264 -1.62 -20.49 15.09
C ARG A 264 -0.89 -21.82 15.29
N GLY A 265 -1.40 -22.91 14.72
CA GLY A 265 -0.73 -24.22 14.72
C GLY A 265 0.57 -24.25 13.92
N ARG A 266 0.77 -23.30 12.99
CA ARG A 266 1.98 -23.16 12.16
C ARG A 266 3.05 -22.35 12.90
N THR A 267 3.53 -22.91 13.99
CA THR A 267 4.42 -22.25 14.96
C THR A 267 5.68 -21.62 14.33
N ALA A 268 6.25 -22.23 13.28
CA ALA A 268 7.39 -21.66 12.56
C ALA A 268 7.04 -20.35 11.84
N GLU A 269 5.87 -20.29 11.19
CA GLU A 269 5.40 -19.09 10.49
C GLU A 269 4.98 -18.00 11.47
N VAL A 270 4.37 -18.38 12.60
CA VAL A 270 4.09 -17.45 13.71
C VAL A 270 5.39 -16.87 14.26
N ALA A 271 6.43 -17.68 14.47
CA ALA A 271 7.71 -17.21 14.99
C ALA A 271 8.39 -16.20 14.05
N LYS A 272 8.40 -16.47 12.73
CA LYS A 272 8.91 -15.51 11.72
C LYS A 272 8.16 -14.20 11.78
N PHE A 273 6.82 -14.25 11.76
CA PHE A 273 5.95 -13.07 11.82
C PHE A 273 6.20 -12.24 13.09
N MET A 274 6.32 -12.90 14.24
CA MET A 274 6.54 -12.21 15.52
C MET A 274 7.93 -11.62 15.68
N GLY A 275 8.94 -12.21 15.01
CA GLY A 275 10.32 -11.74 15.03
C GLY A 275 10.58 -10.51 14.17
N LEU A 276 9.61 -10.04 13.38
CA LEU A 276 9.76 -8.86 12.54
C LEU A 276 9.73 -7.57 13.36
N ASP A 277 10.81 -6.80 13.30
CA ASP A 277 10.89 -5.45 13.84
C ASP A 277 10.56 -4.41 12.77
N HIS A 278 9.80 -3.37 13.13
CA HIS A 278 9.39 -2.34 12.17
C HIS A 278 10.59 -1.55 11.62
N GLY A 279 11.50 -1.09 12.48
CA GLY A 279 12.62 -0.25 12.09
C GLY A 279 13.62 -1.01 11.23
N GLU A 280 14.05 -2.19 11.69
CA GLU A 280 15.00 -3.04 10.96
C GLU A 280 14.45 -3.49 9.61
N THR A 281 13.16 -3.85 9.55
CA THR A 281 12.53 -4.25 8.28
C THR A 281 12.41 -3.07 7.32
N ARG A 282 12.00 -1.88 7.80
CA ARG A 282 11.92 -0.68 6.95
C ARG A 282 13.27 -0.36 6.32
N ASP A 283 14.32 -0.33 7.13
CA ASP A 283 15.67 0.01 6.65
C ASP A 283 16.19 -1.05 5.65
N ALA A 284 15.87 -2.33 5.86
CA ALA A 284 16.19 -3.40 4.93
C ALA A 284 15.45 -3.27 3.58
N VAL A 285 14.18 -2.88 3.62
CA VAL A 285 13.35 -2.64 2.44
C VAL A 285 13.85 -1.44 1.64
N GLU A 286 14.10 -0.30 2.29
CA GLU A 286 14.67 0.89 1.64
C GLU A 286 16.00 0.53 0.94
N LYS A 287 16.88 -0.17 1.67
CA LYS A 287 18.16 -0.63 1.11
C LYS A 287 17.99 -1.57 -0.08
N HIS A 288 17.01 -2.48 -0.04
CA HIS A 288 16.71 -3.38 -1.16
C HIS A 288 16.37 -2.60 -2.43
N TRP A 289 15.41 -1.68 -2.32
CA TRP A 289 14.98 -0.89 -3.47
C TRP A 289 16.06 0.06 -3.96
N ASP A 290 16.82 0.70 -3.06
CA ASP A 290 17.96 1.54 -3.43
C ASP A 290 19.03 0.75 -4.19
N THR A 291 19.34 -0.46 -3.72
CA THR A 291 20.30 -1.36 -4.37
C THR A 291 19.78 -1.78 -5.74
N LEU A 292 18.49 -2.12 -5.85
CA LEU A 292 17.87 -2.50 -7.11
C LEU A 292 17.92 -1.36 -8.11
N LEU A 293 17.44 -0.17 -7.74
CA LEU A 293 17.42 1.01 -8.60
C LEU A 293 18.83 1.40 -9.06
N ALA A 294 19.83 1.30 -8.17
CA ALA A 294 21.22 1.60 -8.49
C ALA A 294 21.90 0.56 -9.40
N ALA A 295 21.37 -0.66 -9.50
CA ALA A 295 21.92 -1.70 -10.36
C ALA A 295 21.57 -1.50 -11.85
N GLY A 296 20.58 -0.67 -12.15
CA GLY A 296 20.17 -0.34 -13.51
C GLY A 296 21.01 0.76 -14.17
N THR A 297 20.53 1.23 -15.32
CA THR A 297 21.10 2.38 -16.04
C THR A 297 20.84 3.66 -15.25
N GLY A 298 21.90 4.27 -14.72
CA GLY A 298 21.81 5.55 -14.02
C GLY A 298 21.64 6.74 -14.99
N PHE A 299 20.54 7.46 -14.87
CA PHE A 299 20.37 8.80 -15.41
C PHE A 299 19.88 9.74 -14.31
N SER A 300 19.98 11.04 -14.54
CA SER A 300 19.48 12.04 -13.59
C SER A 300 18.58 13.02 -14.31
N ILE A 301 17.38 13.19 -13.80
CA ILE A 301 16.44 14.20 -14.24
C ILE A 301 16.51 15.38 -13.25
N PRO A 302 16.79 16.62 -13.70
CA PRO A 302 16.93 17.77 -12.80
C PRO A 302 15.65 18.16 -12.05
N GLU A 303 14.50 17.71 -12.53
CA GLU A 303 13.21 17.91 -11.88
C GLU A 303 12.97 16.74 -10.92
N PRO A 304 12.91 16.98 -9.58
CA PRO A 304 12.80 15.92 -8.58
C PRO A 304 11.55 15.05 -8.70
N LYS A 305 10.38 15.65 -8.96
CA LYS A 305 9.11 14.94 -9.09
C LYS A 305 9.13 13.98 -10.28
N VAL A 306 9.75 14.35 -11.40
CA VAL A 306 9.89 13.48 -12.57
C VAL A 306 10.84 12.31 -12.27
N GLU A 307 11.97 12.58 -11.62
CA GLU A 307 12.92 11.56 -11.15
C GLU A 307 12.24 10.56 -10.18
N GLU A 308 11.55 11.08 -9.17
CA GLU A 308 10.81 10.31 -8.15
C GLU A 308 9.68 9.47 -8.76
N THR A 309 8.95 10.04 -9.73
CA THR A 309 7.90 9.33 -10.46
C THR A 309 8.51 8.19 -11.27
N SER A 310 9.64 8.41 -11.95
CA SER A 310 10.33 7.36 -12.71
C SER A 310 10.75 6.19 -11.82
N LYS A 311 11.32 6.48 -10.64
CA LYS A 311 11.68 5.43 -9.66
C LYS A 311 10.46 4.69 -9.15
N THR A 312 9.42 5.43 -8.79
CA THR A 312 8.18 4.86 -8.27
C THR A 312 7.49 3.97 -9.31
N SER A 313 7.47 4.37 -10.58
CA SER A 313 6.92 3.55 -11.67
C SER A 313 7.65 2.22 -11.81
N LEU A 314 8.99 2.23 -11.82
CA LEU A 314 9.76 0.98 -11.88
C LEU A 314 9.49 0.07 -10.66
N ILE A 315 9.36 0.65 -9.47
CA ILE A 315 9.00 -0.13 -8.26
C ILE A 315 7.61 -0.76 -8.41
N TYR A 316 6.61 0.01 -8.86
CA TYR A 316 5.26 -0.52 -9.11
C TYR A 316 5.28 -1.68 -10.11
N ASP A 317 6.02 -1.55 -11.21
CA ASP A 317 6.16 -2.59 -12.23
C ASP A 317 6.72 -3.89 -11.63
N LEU A 318 7.76 -3.76 -10.78
CA LEU A 318 8.44 -4.87 -10.11
C LEU A 318 7.61 -5.50 -8.99
N MET A 319 6.75 -4.73 -8.33
CA MET A 319 5.78 -5.26 -7.37
C MET A 319 4.62 -6.02 -8.04
N ALA A 320 4.41 -5.85 -9.35
CA ALA A 320 3.40 -6.56 -10.13
C ALA A 320 3.93 -7.86 -10.75
N ARG A 321 5.11 -8.33 -10.30
CA ARG A 321 5.73 -9.58 -10.73
C ARG A 321 5.56 -10.60 -9.62
N ASP A 322 5.17 -11.82 -9.98
CA ASP A 322 5.00 -12.93 -9.04
C ASP A 322 6.08 -13.97 -9.24
N ILE A 323 6.60 -14.51 -8.13
CA ILE A 323 7.33 -15.77 -8.12
C ILE A 323 6.40 -16.95 -7.86
N ASP A 324 6.68 -18.09 -8.49
CA ASP A 324 5.98 -19.34 -8.23
C ASP A 324 6.46 -20.04 -6.94
N GLU A 325 5.75 -21.11 -6.55
CA GLU A 325 6.10 -21.94 -5.38
C GLU A 325 7.54 -22.47 -5.45
N THR A 326 8.03 -22.77 -6.65
CA THR A 326 9.35 -23.36 -6.85
C THR A 326 10.49 -22.34 -6.73
N GLY A 327 10.17 -21.05 -6.83
CA GLY A 327 11.16 -19.98 -6.86
C GLY A 327 11.89 -19.86 -8.20
N LYS A 328 11.33 -20.40 -9.28
CA LYS A 328 12.02 -20.50 -10.58
C LYS A 328 11.29 -19.82 -11.72
N LEU A 329 9.99 -19.65 -11.60
CA LEU A 329 9.19 -19.03 -12.63
C LEU A 329 8.66 -17.70 -12.12
N PHE A 330 8.85 -16.67 -12.95
CA PHE A 330 8.32 -15.34 -12.71
C PHE A 330 7.15 -15.07 -13.65
N THR A 331 6.12 -14.40 -13.17
CA THR A 331 4.96 -14.01 -13.95
C THR A 331 4.77 -12.51 -13.83
N GLN A 332 4.98 -11.76 -14.90
CA GLN A 332 4.67 -10.34 -14.94
C GLN A 332 3.17 -10.13 -15.13
N LYS A 333 2.56 -9.39 -14.21
CA LYS A 333 1.16 -8.94 -14.27
C LYS A 333 1.14 -7.43 -14.46
N VAL A 334 -0.05 -6.83 -14.51
CA VAL A 334 -0.19 -5.37 -14.64
C VAL A 334 -0.23 -4.69 -13.28
N ASN A 335 -0.93 -5.28 -12.31
CA ASN A 335 -0.93 -4.91 -10.89
C ASN A 335 -1.51 -6.05 -10.04
N GLU A 336 -1.46 -5.92 -8.72
CA GLU A 336 -1.98 -6.90 -7.76
C GLU A 336 -3.49 -6.77 -7.46
N PHE A 337 -4.22 -5.94 -8.22
CA PHE A 337 -5.62 -5.59 -7.95
C PHE A 337 -6.55 -5.95 -9.10
N GLN A 338 -6.74 -5.03 -10.07
CA GLN A 338 -7.75 -5.14 -11.12
C GLN A 338 -7.28 -6.00 -12.30
N TYR A 339 -5.98 -5.97 -12.59
CA TYR A 339 -5.37 -6.67 -13.73
C TYR A 339 -4.31 -7.66 -13.22
N ASP A 340 -4.71 -8.45 -12.23
CA ASP A 340 -3.93 -9.50 -11.57
C ASP A 340 -3.86 -10.77 -12.44
N ALA A 341 -3.26 -10.63 -13.63
CA ALA A 341 -3.03 -11.74 -14.55
C ALA A 341 -1.89 -11.44 -15.54
N PHE A 342 -1.38 -12.49 -16.18
CA PHE A 342 -0.42 -12.38 -17.26
C PHE A 342 -1.11 -11.93 -18.56
N PHE A 343 -0.74 -10.75 -19.06
CA PHE A 343 -1.16 -10.22 -20.36
C PHE A 343 0.07 -10.12 -21.27
N PRO A 344 0.18 -10.93 -22.34
CA PRO A 344 1.42 -11.04 -23.13
C PRO A 344 1.95 -9.70 -23.68
N ARG A 345 1.05 -8.80 -24.11
CA ARG A 345 1.43 -7.49 -24.62
C ARG A 345 2.05 -6.63 -23.53
N ASP A 346 1.34 -6.48 -22.41
CA ASP A 346 1.74 -5.67 -21.28
C ASP A 346 3.05 -6.21 -20.70
N ALA A 347 3.15 -7.53 -20.48
CA ALA A 347 4.37 -8.20 -20.05
C ALA A 347 5.57 -7.95 -20.99
N ALA A 348 5.35 -7.86 -22.31
CA ALA A 348 6.40 -7.52 -23.26
C ALA A 348 6.88 -6.06 -23.11
N TYR A 349 5.97 -5.12 -22.81
CA TYR A 349 6.34 -3.74 -22.50
C TYR A 349 7.12 -3.63 -21.20
N PHE A 350 6.72 -4.34 -20.14
CA PHE A 350 7.49 -4.40 -18.89
C PHE A 350 8.89 -4.98 -19.12
N ALA A 351 9.01 -6.12 -19.81
CA ALA A 351 10.31 -6.72 -20.13
C ALA A 351 11.20 -5.76 -20.93
N TYR A 352 10.64 -5.05 -21.91
CA TYR A 352 11.37 -4.02 -22.66
C TYR A 352 11.81 -2.85 -21.78
N THR A 353 10.95 -2.38 -20.86
CA THR A 353 11.29 -1.33 -19.89
C THR A 353 12.43 -1.77 -18.98
N TYR A 354 12.38 -2.99 -18.43
CA TYR A 354 13.45 -3.53 -17.59
C TYR A 354 14.77 -3.61 -18.35
N ASP A 355 14.76 -4.13 -19.59
CA ASP A 355 15.95 -4.22 -20.44
C ASP A 355 16.53 -2.83 -20.74
N LEU A 356 15.67 -1.86 -21.10
CA LEU A 356 16.05 -0.48 -21.37
C LEU A 356 16.70 0.19 -20.14
N LEU A 357 16.19 -0.13 -18.95
CA LEU A 357 16.69 0.37 -17.67
C LEU A 357 17.86 -0.45 -17.11
N GLY A 358 18.44 -1.38 -17.89
CA GLY A 358 19.62 -2.15 -17.49
C GLY A 358 19.35 -3.35 -16.59
N HIS A 359 18.08 -3.69 -16.35
CA HIS A 359 17.65 -4.86 -15.59
C HIS A 359 17.48 -6.09 -16.48
N HIS A 360 18.52 -6.43 -17.24
CA HIS A 360 18.48 -7.48 -18.27
C HIS A 360 18.04 -8.85 -17.74
N GLN A 361 18.48 -9.23 -16.54
CA GLN A 361 18.09 -10.51 -15.93
C GLN A 361 16.59 -10.54 -15.60
N ILE A 362 16.04 -9.44 -15.06
CA ILE A 362 14.60 -9.32 -14.76
C ILE A 362 13.79 -9.38 -16.06
N ALA A 363 14.27 -8.75 -17.13
CA ALA A 363 13.66 -8.84 -18.45
C ALA A 363 13.66 -10.29 -19.00
N GLU A 364 14.78 -11.01 -18.87
CA GLU A 364 14.91 -12.42 -19.27
C GLU A 364 13.91 -13.30 -18.51
N GLU A 365 13.84 -13.17 -17.18
CA GLU A 365 12.91 -13.91 -16.31
C GLU A 365 11.44 -13.71 -16.74
N VAL A 366 11.06 -12.49 -17.15
CA VAL A 366 9.71 -12.21 -17.67
C VAL A 366 9.49 -12.86 -19.04
N ILE A 367 10.50 -12.83 -19.93
CA ILE A 367 10.43 -13.44 -21.25
C ILE A 367 10.32 -14.97 -21.17
N GLU A 368 10.98 -15.62 -20.20
CA GLU A 368 10.90 -17.07 -20.00
C GLU A 368 9.45 -17.56 -19.82
N HIS A 369 8.60 -16.76 -19.18
CA HIS A 369 7.18 -17.08 -19.01
C HIS A 369 6.45 -17.27 -20.37
N PHE A 370 6.83 -16.52 -21.41
CA PHE A 370 6.24 -16.64 -22.75
C PHE A 370 6.52 -18.00 -23.39
N LEU A 371 7.59 -18.67 -22.97
CA LEU A 371 8.07 -19.92 -23.56
C LEU A 371 7.42 -21.16 -22.93
N LEU A 372 6.61 -20.99 -21.87
CA LEU A 372 5.95 -22.09 -21.18
C LEU A 372 4.98 -22.83 -22.10
N LYS A 373 5.13 -24.15 -22.16
CA LYS A 373 4.28 -25.05 -22.96
C LYS A 373 3.49 -25.98 -22.06
N ASP A 374 2.29 -26.36 -22.49
CA ASP A 374 1.46 -27.34 -21.81
C ASP A 374 1.97 -28.77 -22.07
N GLY A 375 1.31 -29.76 -21.46
CA GLY A 375 1.65 -31.19 -21.69
C GLY A 375 1.49 -31.65 -23.13
N GLY A 376 0.79 -30.89 -23.98
CA GLY A 376 0.67 -31.11 -25.43
C GLY A 376 1.70 -30.34 -26.26
N GLY A 377 2.65 -29.63 -25.63
CA GLY A 377 3.70 -28.86 -26.29
C GLY A 377 3.25 -27.51 -26.86
N SER A 378 2.03 -27.07 -26.57
CA SER A 378 1.51 -25.78 -27.03
C SER A 378 1.83 -24.66 -26.04
N PRO A 379 2.09 -23.42 -26.49
CA PRO A 379 2.28 -22.28 -25.58
C PRO A 379 1.09 -22.08 -24.65
N THR A 380 1.33 -21.96 -23.35
CA THR A 380 0.30 -21.73 -22.32
C THR A 380 -0.04 -20.24 -22.23
N ALA A 381 0.98 -19.39 -22.18
CA ALA A 381 0.89 -17.95 -22.03
C ALA A 381 0.15 -17.25 -23.19
N LEU A 382 0.18 -17.83 -24.39
CA LEU A 382 -0.45 -17.25 -25.60
C LEU A 382 -1.87 -17.77 -25.87
N ARG A 383 -2.41 -18.67 -25.03
CA ARG A 383 -3.77 -19.20 -25.20
C ARG A 383 -4.86 -18.30 -24.65
N ARG A 384 -4.53 -17.47 -23.66
CA ARG A 384 -5.43 -16.49 -23.04
C ARG A 384 -5.37 -15.13 -23.72
N ILE A 385 -5.23 -15.10 -25.05
CA ILE A 385 -5.64 -13.91 -25.79
C ILE A 385 -7.17 -13.93 -25.72
N TYR A 386 -7.72 -13.41 -24.61
CA TYR A 386 -8.93 -12.62 -24.76
C TYR A 386 -8.57 -11.65 -25.89
N PRO A 387 -9.25 -11.66 -27.05
CA PRO A 387 -9.17 -10.50 -27.92
C PRO A 387 -9.42 -9.34 -26.97
N ASP A 388 -8.44 -8.47 -26.81
CA ASP A 388 -8.61 -7.38 -25.89
C ASP A 388 -9.82 -6.63 -26.43
N ASP A 389 -10.90 -6.55 -25.64
CA ASP A 389 -12.17 -5.93 -26.08
C ASP A 389 -12.02 -4.42 -26.39
N TRP A 390 -10.78 -3.94 -26.51
CA TRP A 390 -10.33 -2.62 -26.89
C TRP A 390 -10.13 -2.44 -28.40
N GLY A 391 -10.39 -3.47 -29.22
CA GLY A 391 -10.56 -3.31 -30.67
C GLY A 391 -9.30 -2.90 -31.44
N GLN A 392 -8.12 -3.30 -30.96
CA GLN A 392 -6.85 -3.08 -31.66
C GLN A 392 -6.39 -4.33 -32.44
N SER A 393 -7.30 -4.93 -33.20
CA SER A 393 -7.01 -6.03 -34.15
C SER A 393 -6.72 -5.53 -35.55
#